data_AF-A0A9D8VAK3-F1
#
_entry.id   AF-A0A9D8VAK3-F1
#
_cell.length_a   1.000
_cell.length_b   1.000
_cell.length_c   1.000
_cell.angle_alpha   90.00
_cell.angle_beta   90.00
_cell.angle_gamma   90.00
#
_symmetry.space_group_name_H-M   'P 1'
#
loop_
_entity.id
_entity.type
_entity.pdbx_description
1 polymer ?
#
loop_
_entity_poly.entity_id
_entity_poly.type
_entity_poly.pdbx_seq_one_letter_code
_entity_poly.pdbx_strand_id
1 'polypeptide(L)'
;MTVKAKRKLTDIKFEHEGAHVALVSKLQGGAANGHTTLITKATNGVTEELIDKAAEVTVTMQFPEFLRKFFGMYYEDAEVLSVAMGYGRTEYPELDHKDWIDQRVESMSILKSVYKSADLNQALSELTPEQTLSLKQDQELLEKALEVVSEQSNENPSKEITNMETILKSAHLEALADAIAVEKAAGVAAVAEVQKQLDAANVELTALREIVKAAEAEKTAAIAKARKEQLAEVLPADQVEDTFKSLEVLDDQAFAQTVGTLRILKAAADQNDMLVEKGVSGAGEEDDSVVAGVAAILKARHGSK
;
A
#
# COMPACT_ATOMS: atom_id res chain seq x y z
N MET A 1 -17.68 -34.26 -26.03
CA MET A 1 -16.28 -34.64 -26.32
C MET A 1 -15.50 -34.59 -25.02
N THR A 2 -14.98 -35.74 -24.55
CA THR A 2 -14.19 -35.79 -23.32
C THR A 2 -12.79 -35.28 -23.60
N VAL A 3 -12.46 -34.10 -23.07
CA VAL A 3 -11.12 -33.52 -23.22
C VAL A 3 -10.16 -34.36 -22.39
N LYS A 4 -9.26 -35.08 -23.06
CA LYS A 4 -8.25 -35.92 -22.42
C LYS A 4 -7.32 -35.01 -21.58
N ALA A 5 -7.20 -35.27 -20.28
CA ALA A 5 -6.34 -34.50 -19.40
C ALA A 5 -4.89 -34.52 -19.91
N LYS A 6 -4.30 -33.35 -20.15
CA LYS A 6 -2.96 -33.22 -20.74
C LYS A 6 -1.83 -33.67 -19.80
N ARG A 7 -2.07 -33.69 -18.48
CA ARG A 7 -1.09 -34.09 -17.46
C ARG A 7 -1.81 -34.73 -16.28
N LYS A 8 -1.24 -35.80 -15.73
CA LYS A 8 -1.62 -36.35 -14.43
C LYS A 8 -0.68 -35.75 -13.38
N LEU A 9 -1.24 -35.13 -12.35
CA LEU A 9 -0.47 -34.72 -11.17
C LEU A 9 -0.31 -35.97 -10.30
N THR A 10 0.92 -36.34 -10.00
CA THR A 10 1.29 -37.41 -9.06
C THR A 10 2.02 -36.78 -7.87
N ASP A 11 1.95 -37.42 -6.70
CA ASP A 11 2.59 -36.98 -5.43
C ASP A 11 2.02 -35.72 -4.76
N ILE A 12 0.70 -35.57 -4.71
CA ILE A 12 0.06 -34.56 -3.84
C ILE A 12 -0.07 -35.15 -2.43
N LYS A 13 0.64 -34.58 -1.46
CA LYS A 13 0.56 -34.95 -0.03
C LYS A 13 -0.23 -33.89 0.75
N PHE A 14 -1.18 -34.34 1.57
CA PHE A 14 -2.02 -33.50 2.44
C PHE A 14 -1.67 -33.67 3.93
N GLU A 15 -0.46 -34.11 4.23
CA GLU A 15 -0.03 -34.49 5.59
C GLU A 15 0.17 -33.28 6.52
N HIS A 16 0.24 -32.06 5.98
CA HIS A 16 0.44 -30.83 6.75
C HIS A 16 -0.86 -30.06 6.95
N GLU A 17 -1.05 -29.49 8.14
CA GLU A 17 -2.18 -28.62 8.45
C GLU A 17 -2.19 -27.41 7.50
N GLY A 18 -3.31 -27.18 6.82
CA GLY A 18 -3.44 -26.14 5.78
C GLY A 18 -3.15 -26.62 4.35
N ALA A 19 -2.80 -27.89 4.11
CA ALA A 19 -2.71 -28.44 2.76
C ALA A 19 -4.12 -28.64 2.15
N HIS A 20 -4.49 -27.84 1.16
CA HIS A 20 -5.76 -27.97 0.42
C HIS A 20 -5.56 -27.69 -1.06
N VAL A 21 -6.30 -28.41 -1.92
CA VAL A 21 -6.30 -28.21 -3.38
C VAL A 21 -7.65 -27.65 -3.78
N ALA A 22 -7.66 -26.42 -4.30
CA ALA A 22 -8.86 -25.80 -4.86
C ALA A 22 -8.72 -25.71 -6.39
N LEU A 23 -9.71 -26.27 -7.10
CA LEU A 23 -9.80 -26.13 -8.55
C LEU A 23 -10.51 -24.81 -8.86
N VAL A 24 -9.81 -23.91 -9.54
CA VAL A 24 -10.34 -22.60 -9.92
C VAL A 24 -10.56 -22.54 -11.43
N SER A 25 -11.71 -22.00 -11.85
CA SER A 25 -12.01 -21.78 -13.26
C SER A 25 -11.27 -20.56 -13.81
N LYS A 26 -10.98 -20.52 -15.12
CA LYS A 26 -10.30 -19.37 -15.75
C LYS A 26 -11.06 -18.04 -15.56
N LEU A 27 -12.37 -18.10 -15.36
CA LEU A 27 -13.23 -16.93 -15.14
C LEU A 27 -13.11 -16.35 -13.73
N GLN A 28 -12.63 -17.13 -12.75
CA GLN A 28 -12.55 -16.72 -11.34
C GLN A 28 -11.32 -15.86 -11.02
N GLY A 29 -10.38 -15.66 -11.96
CA GLY A 29 -9.31 -14.67 -11.83
C GLY A 29 -8.23 -14.95 -10.78
N GLY A 30 -8.42 -15.90 -9.85
CA GLY A 30 -7.43 -16.22 -8.82
C GLY A 30 -7.95 -17.17 -7.73
N ALA A 31 -7.09 -17.53 -6.79
CA ALA A 31 -7.44 -18.40 -5.67
C ALA A 31 -8.43 -17.72 -4.71
N ALA A 32 -9.46 -18.46 -4.28
CA ALA A 32 -10.54 -17.95 -3.43
C ALA A 32 -10.09 -17.56 -1.99
N ASN A 33 -8.87 -17.92 -1.61
CA ASN A 33 -8.27 -17.56 -0.32
C ASN A 33 -7.52 -16.21 -0.34
N GLY A 34 -7.50 -15.49 -1.46
CA GLY A 34 -6.85 -14.17 -1.58
C GLY A 34 -5.32 -14.21 -1.57
N HIS A 35 -4.70 -15.39 -1.49
CA HIS A 35 -3.25 -15.55 -1.52
C HIS A 35 -2.78 -15.88 -2.95
N THR A 36 -1.92 -15.05 -3.51
CA THR A 36 -1.19 -15.32 -4.75
C THR A 36 0.01 -16.22 -4.44
N THR A 37 -0.19 -17.54 -4.44
CA THR A 37 0.93 -18.47 -4.30
C THR A 37 1.75 -18.50 -5.59
N LEU A 38 3.00 -18.03 -5.51
CA LEU A 38 3.97 -18.20 -6.59
C LEU A 38 4.29 -19.69 -6.68
N ILE A 39 3.84 -20.37 -7.74
CA ILE A 39 4.21 -21.77 -7.99
C ILE A 39 5.66 -21.79 -8.47
N THR A 40 6.63 -21.74 -7.55
CA THR A 40 8.01 -22.12 -7.87
C THR A 40 8.06 -23.64 -7.97
N LYS A 41 8.58 -24.14 -9.09
CA LYS A 41 8.57 -25.58 -9.40
C LYS A 41 9.45 -26.44 -8.50
N ALA A 42 10.22 -25.86 -7.58
CA ALA A 42 11.03 -26.57 -6.59
C ALA A 42 11.46 -25.59 -5.49
N THR A 43 10.88 -25.69 -4.30
CA THR A 43 11.33 -24.99 -3.09
C THR A 43 12.56 -25.64 -2.44
N ASN A 44 13.02 -26.79 -2.94
CA ASN A 44 14.16 -27.53 -2.38
C ASN A 44 15.54 -26.87 -2.65
N GLY A 45 15.60 -25.77 -3.41
CA GLY A 45 16.84 -25.06 -3.74
C GLY A 45 16.88 -23.60 -3.30
N VAL A 46 15.83 -23.11 -2.64
CA VAL A 46 15.78 -21.73 -2.10
C VAL A 46 16.01 -21.83 -0.61
N THR A 47 17.26 -21.66 -0.19
CA THR A 47 17.63 -21.58 1.23
C THR A 47 17.17 -20.25 1.82
N GLU A 48 16.98 -20.18 3.15
CA GLU A 48 16.68 -18.93 3.87
C GLU A 48 17.71 -17.83 3.54
N GLU A 49 18.99 -18.19 3.40
CA GLU A 49 20.05 -17.26 2.96
C GLU A 49 19.79 -16.61 1.59
N LEU A 50 19.07 -17.30 0.70
CA LEU A 50 18.72 -16.79 -0.64
C LEU A 50 17.53 -15.84 -0.58
N ILE A 51 16.64 -16.02 0.40
CA ILE A 51 15.55 -15.11 0.71
C ILE A 51 16.11 -13.87 1.42
N ASP A 52 17.03 -14.05 2.35
CA ASP A 52 17.70 -12.96 3.05
C ASP A 52 18.54 -12.12 2.08
N LYS A 53 19.31 -12.74 1.17
CA LYS A 53 20.00 -12.03 0.08
C LYS A 53 19.07 -11.37 -0.94
N ALA A 54 17.86 -11.90 -1.12
CA ALA A 54 16.86 -11.28 -1.99
C ALA A 54 16.13 -10.12 -1.28
N ALA A 55 16.09 -10.12 0.05
CA ALA A 55 15.60 -9.03 0.88
C ALA A 55 16.68 -7.95 1.12
N GLU A 56 17.95 -8.31 1.05
CA GLU A 56 19.09 -7.40 1.15
C GLU A 56 19.26 -6.60 -0.16
N VAL A 57 19.01 -5.30 -0.09
CA VAL A 57 19.19 -4.40 -1.23
C VAL A 57 20.65 -4.00 -1.33
N THR A 58 21.39 -4.63 -2.26
CA THR A 58 22.75 -4.19 -2.60
C THR A 58 22.68 -2.95 -3.49
N VAL A 59 23.18 -1.81 -3.00
CA VAL A 59 23.21 -0.55 -3.75
C VAL A 59 24.60 -0.35 -4.35
N THR A 60 24.70 -0.40 -5.68
CA THR A 60 25.92 -0.01 -6.41
C THR A 60 25.87 1.47 -6.73
N MET A 61 26.80 2.28 -6.21
CA MET A 61 26.94 3.71 -6.51
C MET A 61 28.41 4.11 -6.63
N GLN A 62 28.68 5.32 -7.13
CA GLN A 62 30.04 5.85 -7.17
C GLN A 62 30.52 6.18 -5.75
N PHE A 63 31.81 5.98 -5.49
CA PHE A 63 32.39 6.15 -4.15
C PHE A 63 32.20 7.56 -3.54
N PRO A 64 32.31 8.67 -4.30
CA PRO A 64 31.95 10.00 -3.78
C PRO A 64 30.49 10.10 -3.33
N GLU A 65 29.56 9.46 -4.03
CA GLU A 65 28.14 9.45 -3.64
C GLU A 65 27.90 8.65 -2.37
N PHE A 66 28.65 7.57 -2.17
CA PHE A 66 28.63 6.80 -0.94
C PHE A 66 29.08 7.65 0.25
N LEU A 67 30.18 8.37 0.11
CA LEU A 67 30.68 9.28 1.15
C LEU A 67 29.66 10.39 1.48
N ARG A 68 28.97 10.93 0.48
CA ARG A 68 27.92 11.94 0.70
C ARG A 68 26.69 11.36 1.39
N LYS A 69 26.18 10.22 0.94
CA LYS A 69 24.92 9.65 1.43
C LYS A 69 25.05 8.99 2.79
N PHE A 70 26.17 8.33 3.08
CA PHE A 70 26.35 7.56 4.31
C PHE A 70 27.19 8.28 5.36
N PHE A 71 28.13 9.14 4.96
CA PHE A 71 28.99 9.89 5.89
C PHE A 71 28.63 11.38 5.97
N GLY A 72 27.61 11.85 5.23
CA GLY A 72 27.15 13.23 5.28
C GLY A 72 28.19 14.26 4.84
N MET A 73 29.17 13.83 4.03
CA MET A 73 30.28 14.69 3.59
C MET A 73 29.84 15.70 2.53
N TYR A 74 30.44 16.89 2.56
CA TYR A 74 30.25 17.92 1.54
C TYR A 74 30.78 17.45 0.17
N TYR A 75 30.27 18.08 -0.90
CA TYR A 75 30.53 17.65 -2.28
C TYR A 75 32.02 17.59 -2.58
N GLU A 76 32.74 18.64 -2.22
CA GLU A 76 34.14 18.90 -2.49
C GLU A 76 35.05 17.96 -1.68
N ASP A 77 34.76 17.80 -0.39
CA ASP A 77 35.52 16.92 0.50
C ASP A 77 35.40 15.45 0.07
N ALA A 78 34.22 15.03 -0.39
CA ALA A 78 34.01 13.69 -0.92
C ALA A 78 34.81 13.40 -2.19
N GLU A 79 34.94 14.38 -3.09
CA GLU A 79 35.77 14.25 -4.29
C GLU A 79 37.27 14.20 -3.93
N VAL A 80 37.74 15.08 -3.05
CA VAL A 80 39.14 15.08 -2.59
C VAL A 80 39.49 13.73 -2.00
N LEU A 81 38.67 13.22 -1.09
CA LEU A 81 38.92 11.96 -0.39
C LEU A 81 38.82 10.74 -1.33
N SER A 82 37.85 10.74 -2.24
CA SER A 82 37.69 9.68 -3.24
C SER A 82 38.93 9.57 -4.15
N VAL A 83 39.44 10.70 -4.63
CA VAL A 83 40.66 10.74 -5.45
C VAL A 83 41.88 10.35 -4.64
N ALA A 84 41.97 10.81 -3.39
CA ALA A 84 43.05 10.44 -2.48
C ALA A 84 43.13 8.93 -2.25
N MET A 85 41.98 8.26 -2.20
CA MET A 85 41.87 6.82 -2.04
C MET A 85 41.97 6.05 -3.37
N GLY A 86 41.96 6.75 -4.52
CA GLY A 86 42.11 6.13 -5.84
C GLY A 86 40.82 5.66 -6.50
N TYR A 87 39.65 6.05 -5.97
CA TYR A 87 38.33 5.66 -6.53
C TYR A 87 37.83 6.59 -7.65
N GLY A 88 38.54 7.68 -7.94
CA GLY A 88 38.21 8.61 -9.03
C GLY A 88 37.25 9.73 -8.62
N ARG A 89 36.80 10.51 -9.61
CA ARG A 89 35.87 11.63 -9.45
C ARG A 89 34.50 11.34 -10.05
N THR A 90 33.47 12.07 -9.61
CA THR A 90 32.21 12.13 -10.37
C THR A 90 32.37 12.98 -11.64
N GLU A 91 31.59 12.70 -12.69
CA GLU A 91 31.72 13.33 -14.02
C GLU A 91 31.27 14.81 -14.08
N TYR A 92 30.97 15.46 -12.96
CA TYR A 92 30.40 16.82 -12.92
C TYR A 92 31.21 17.82 -12.10
N PRO A 93 32.48 18.12 -12.44
CA PRO A 93 33.14 19.25 -11.83
C PRO A 93 32.55 20.55 -12.41
N GLU A 94 31.76 21.28 -11.64
CA GLU A 94 31.64 22.71 -11.85
C GLU A 94 33.06 23.30 -11.82
N LEU A 95 33.42 24.08 -12.86
CA LEU A 95 34.79 24.55 -13.10
C LEU A 95 35.42 25.25 -11.89
N ASP A 96 34.61 25.85 -11.01
CA ASP A 96 35.05 26.65 -9.87
C ASP A 96 35.64 25.81 -8.73
N HIS A 97 35.22 24.55 -8.58
CA HIS A 97 35.68 23.67 -7.49
C HIS A 97 36.83 22.75 -7.91
N LYS A 98 37.05 22.59 -9.22
CA LYS A 98 38.04 21.66 -9.76
C LYS A 98 39.47 22.00 -9.31
N ASP A 99 39.83 23.28 -9.38
CA ASP A 99 41.20 23.73 -9.08
C ASP A 99 41.53 23.58 -7.59
N TRP A 100 40.55 23.85 -6.70
CA TRP A 100 40.70 23.63 -5.26
C TRP A 100 40.88 22.14 -4.93
N ILE A 101 40.08 21.26 -5.55
CA ILE A 101 40.20 19.80 -5.37
C ILE A 101 41.55 19.31 -5.90
N ASP A 102 41.99 19.78 -7.07
CA ASP A 102 43.29 19.44 -7.66
C ASP A 102 44.44 19.82 -6.73
N GLN A 103 44.42 21.05 -6.19
CA GLN A 103 45.45 21.53 -5.26
C GLN A 103 45.54 20.66 -3.99
N ARG A 104 44.38 20.26 -3.43
CA ARG A 104 44.32 19.41 -2.23
C ARG A 104 44.77 17.98 -2.48
N VAL A 105 44.46 17.44 -3.67
CA VAL A 105 44.92 16.12 -4.08
C VAL A 105 46.43 16.13 -4.33
N GLU A 106 46.96 17.20 -4.93
CA GLU A 106 48.38 17.37 -5.19
C GLU A 106 49.18 17.41 -3.87
N SER A 107 48.74 18.21 -2.89
CA SER A 107 49.42 18.31 -1.60
C SER A 107 49.46 16.96 -0.86
N MET A 108 48.40 16.15 -0.96
CA MET A 108 48.38 14.79 -0.41
C MET A 108 49.22 13.79 -1.22
N SER A 109 49.30 13.95 -2.53
CA SER A 109 50.20 13.16 -3.36
C SER A 109 51.66 13.42 -3.00
N ILE A 110 52.01 14.69 -2.76
CA ILE A 110 53.32 15.14 -2.30
C ILE A 110 53.64 14.57 -0.91
N LEU A 111 52.70 14.63 0.03
CA LEU A 111 52.82 13.98 1.34
C LEU A 111 53.15 12.49 1.20
N LYS A 112 52.42 11.78 0.33
CA LYS A 112 52.64 10.36 0.06
C LYS A 112 53.99 10.10 -0.62
N SER A 113 54.43 10.95 -1.54
CA SER A 113 55.72 10.78 -2.22
C SER A 113 56.89 11.04 -1.29
N VAL A 114 56.81 12.08 -0.45
CA VAL A 114 57.83 12.37 0.57
C VAL A 114 57.90 11.23 1.58
N TYR A 115 56.76 10.72 2.06
CA TYR A 115 56.71 9.58 2.98
C TYR A 115 57.29 8.28 2.38
N LYS A 116 57.03 8.03 1.09
CA LYS A 116 57.53 6.84 0.38
C LYS A 116 58.97 6.98 -0.12
N SER A 117 59.55 8.17 -0.08
CA SER A 117 60.92 8.39 -0.52
C SER A 117 61.91 7.70 0.41
N ALA A 118 62.97 7.12 -0.16
CA ALA A 118 64.03 6.49 0.63
C ALA A 118 64.86 7.53 1.40
N ASP A 119 65.01 8.74 0.84
CA ASP A 119 65.81 9.82 1.39
C ASP A 119 64.97 11.09 1.57
N LEU A 120 64.46 11.27 2.79
CA LEU A 120 63.55 12.37 3.17
C LEU A 120 64.14 13.76 2.87
N ASN A 121 65.44 13.93 3.12
CA ASN A 121 66.13 15.22 2.94
C ASN A 121 66.22 15.62 1.46
N GLN A 122 66.39 14.64 0.58
CA GLN A 122 66.43 14.90 -0.86
C GLN A 122 65.02 15.22 -1.37
N ALA A 123 64.02 14.43 -0.98
CA ALA A 123 62.63 14.68 -1.37
C ALA A 123 62.13 16.06 -0.90
N LEU A 124 62.47 16.49 0.31
CA LEU A 124 62.12 17.82 0.83
C LEU A 124 62.87 18.95 0.12
N SER A 125 64.07 18.70 -0.41
CA SER A 125 64.86 19.70 -1.15
C SER A 125 64.38 19.90 -2.60
N GLU A 126 63.72 18.90 -3.16
CA GLU A 126 63.15 18.94 -4.51
C GLU A 126 61.77 19.63 -4.54
N LEU A 127 61.12 19.83 -3.39
CA LEU A 127 59.87 20.56 -3.27
C LEU A 127 60.07 22.06 -3.53
N THR A 128 59.10 22.66 -4.23
CA THR A 128 59.04 24.12 -4.33
C THR A 128 58.67 24.76 -2.98
N PRO A 129 58.98 26.05 -2.77
CA PRO A 129 58.60 26.78 -1.56
C PRO A 129 57.08 26.75 -1.28
N GLU A 130 56.25 26.83 -2.33
CA GLU A 130 54.80 26.78 -2.23
C GLU A 130 54.31 25.39 -1.80
N GLN A 131 54.84 24.33 -2.41
CA GLN A 131 54.53 22.94 -2.05
C GLN A 131 54.96 22.60 -0.62
N THR A 132 56.08 23.17 -0.17
CA THR A 132 56.55 23.01 1.22
C THR A 132 55.62 23.68 2.22
N LEU A 133 55.07 24.85 1.87
CA LEU A 133 54.11 25.55 2.71
C LEU A 133 52.79 24.79 2.82
N SER A 134 52.25 24.32 1.69
CA SER A 134 51.02 23.50 1.69
C SER A 134 51.22 22.19 2.47
N LEU A 135 52.39 21.56 2.33
CA LEU A 135 52.76 20.37 3.10
C LEU A 135 52.71 20.62 4.61
N LYS A 136 53.29 21.74 5.07
CA LYS A 136 53.29 22.11 6.49
C LYS A 136 51.90 22.45 7.02
N GLN A 137 51.10 23.17 6.24
CA GLN A 137 49.72 23.48 6.60
C GLN A 137 48.88 22.20 6.73
N ASP A 138 49.08 21.25 5.82
CA ASP A 138 48.38 19.97 5.85
C ASP A 138 48.82 19.10 7.01
N GLN A 139 50.12 19.09 7.30
CA GLN A 139 50.65 18.43 8.49
C GLN A 139 50.03 19.01 9.78
N GLU A 140 49.99 20.34 9.90
CA GLU A 140 49.40 21.01 11.07
C GLU A 140 47.90 20.68 11.22
N LEU A 141 47.15 20.67 10.11
CA LEU A 141 45.73 20.30 10.12
C LEU A 141 45.52 18.84 10.52
N LEU A 142 46.35 17.92 10.02
CA LEU A 142 46.27 16.50 10.36
C LEU A 142 46.64 16.24 11.83
N GLU A 143 47.68 16.89 12.34
CA GLU A 143 48.08 16.78 13.75
C GLU A 143 46.98 17.28 14.68
N LYS A 144 46.37 18.44 14.38
CA LYS A 144 45.21 18.97 15.12
C LYS A 144 43.99 18.04 15.06
N ALA A 145 43.68 17.50 13.88
CA ALA A 145 42.57 16.56 13.72
C ALA A 145 42.82 15.27 14.51
N LEU A 146 44.06 14.76 14.52
CA LEU A 146 44.44 13.57 15.27
C LEU A 146 44.39 13.80 16.79
N GLU A 147 44.75 15.00 17.25
CA GLU A 147 44.65 15.40 18.66
C GLU A 147 43.18 15.39 19.12
N VAL A 148 42.26 15.99 18.33
CA VAL A 148 40.81 15.96 18.61
C VAL A 148 40.26 14.52 18.65
N VAL A 149 40.69 13.65 17.73
CA VAL A 149 40.30 12.23 17.74
C VAL A 149 40.83 11.52 18.99
N SER A 150 42.07 11.82 19.41
CA SER A 150 42.66 11.24 20.62
C SER A 150 41.97 11.72 21.91
N GLU A 151 41.48 12.97 21.93
CA GLU A 151 40.72 13.53 23.05
C GLU A 151 39.33 12.89 23.17
N GLN A 152 38.69 12.56 22.03
CA GLN A 152 37.41 11.85 21.97
C GLN A 152 37.53 10.36 22.33
N SER A 153 38.72 9.77 22.24
CA SER A 153 38.99 8.35 22.55
C SER A 153 39.60 8.10 23.94
N ASN A 154 39.39 8.99 24.91
CA ASN A 154 39.99 8.89 26.26
C ASN A 154 39.39 7.78 27.15
N GLU A 155 39.42 6.53 26.69
CA GLU A 155 39.49 5.34 27.54
C GLU A 155 40.65 4.44 27.07
N ASN A 156 41.87 4.81 27.48
CA ASN A 156 43.01 3.95 27.87
C ASN A 156 44.36 4.52 27.38
N PRO A 157 45.25 4.94 28.29
CA PRO A 157 46.61 5.30 27.93
C PRO A 157 47.53 4.08 27.95
N SER A 158 48.47 4.08 27.01
CA SER A 158 49.73 3.31 26.96
C SER A 158 49.69 1.99 26.19
N LYS A 159 50.39 1.97 25.04
CA LYS A 159 51.45 0.98 24.80
C LYS A 159 52.39 1.43 23.69
N GLU A 160 53.66 1.07 23.92
CA GLU A 160 54.82 1.25 23.07
C GLU A 160 54.57 0.95 21.59
N ILE A 161 55.33 1.67 20.76
CA ILE A 161 55.44 1.56 19.31
C ILE A 161 55.50 0.09 18.89
N THR A 162 54.36 -0.45 18.49
CA THR A 162 54.22 -1.71 17.77
C THR A 162 53.36 -1.44 16.55
N ASN A 163 53.86 -1.84 15.38
CA ASN A 163 53.35 -1.62 14.03
C ASN A 163 51.93 -1.04 13.93
N MET A 164 51.83 0.15 13.33
CA MET A 164 50.61 0.94 13.07
C MET A 164 49.44 0.11 12.53
N GLU A 165 49.74 -0.94 11.76
CA GLU A 165 48.76 -1.87 11.19
C GLU A 165 47.94 -2.64 12.25
N THR A 166 48.54 -2.95 13.40
CA THR A 166 47.88 -3.68 14.50
C THR A 166 46.96 -2.77 15.30
N ILE A 167 47.39 -1.52 15.55
CA ILE A 167 46.60 -0.49 16.22
C ILE A 167 45.41 -0.08 15.34
N LEU A 168 45.64 0.12 14.04
CA LEU A 168 44.56 0.42 13.10
C LEU A 168 43.56 -0.73 13.00
N LYS A 169 44.00 -1.99 13.02
CA LYS A 169 43.09 -3.16 13.02
C LYS A 169 42.28 -3.27 14.31
N SER A 170 42.86 -3.01 15.48
CA SER A 170 42.14 -3.05 16.75
C SER A 170 41.18 -1.87 16.90
N ALA A 171 41.62 -0.66 16.57
CA ALA A 171 40.76 0.54 16.59
C ALA A 171 39.62 0.43 15.58
N HIS A 172 39.87 -0.15 14.40
CA HIS A 172 38.83 -0.41 13.42
C HIS A 172 37.82 -1.46 13.91
N LEU A 173 38.27 -2.53 14.57
CA LEU A 173 37.37 -3.53 15.18
C LEU A 173 36.51 -2.94 16.30
N GLU A 174 37.09 -2.06 17.12
CA GLU A 174 36.39 -1.41 18.24
C GLU A 174 35.38 -0.37 17.73
N ALA A 175 35.79 0.49 16.79
CA ALA A 175 34.87 1.44 16.13
C ALA A 175 33.74 0.74 15.38
N LEU A 176 34.02 -0.42 14.77
CA LEU A 176 33.01 -1.22 14.07
C LEU A 176 32.07 -1.93 15.05
N ALA A 177 32.55 -2.35 16.22
CA ALA A 177 31.71 -2.89 17.30
C ALA A 177 30.78 -1.82 17.90
N ASP A 178 31.30 -0.61 18.14
CA ASP A 178 30.49 0.52 18.63
C ASP A 178 29.49 1.00 17.58
N ALA A 179 29.88 1.09 16.31
CA ALA A 179 28.95 1.42 15.22
C ALA A 179 27.83 0.37 15.10
N ILE A 180 28.15 -0.93 15.19
CA ILE A 180 27.14 -2.00 15.21
C ILE A 180 26.23 -1.90 16.45
N ALA A 181 26.77 -1.55 17.62
CA ALA A 181 25.98 -1.40 18.84
C ALA A 181 25.00 -0.21 18.74
N VAL A 182 25.47 0.92 18.20
CA VAL A 182 24.64 2.11 17.94
C VAL A 182 23.59 1.83 16.87
N GLU A 183 23.95 1.17 15.76
CA GLU A 183 23.02 0.79 14.70
C GLU A 183 21.97 -0.21 15.20
N LYS A 184 22.38 -1.20 16.01
CA LYS A 184 21.47 -2.15 16.64
C LYS A 184 20.52 -1.47 17.62
N ALA A 185 21.00 -0.51 18.42
CA ALA A 185 20.15 0.28 19.32
C ALA A 185 19.18 1.18 18.55
N ALA A 186 19.62 1.83 17.47
CA ALA A 186 18.79 2.64 16.58
C ALA A 186 17.74 1.80 15.85
N GLY A 187 18.12 0.61 15.36
CA GLY A 187 17.22 -0.35 14.73
C GLY A 187 16.15 -0.86 15.70
N VAL A 188 16.52 -1.21 16.93
CA VAL A 188 15.56 -1.63 17.97
C VAL A 188 14.60 -0.49 18.34
N ALA A 189 15.09 0.76 18.44
CA ALA A 189 14.23 1.92 18.69
C ALA A 189 13.27 2.20 17.52
N ALA A 190 13.75 2.11 16.28
CA ALA A 190 12.92 2.27 15.08
C ALA A 190 11.84 1.18 14.97
N VAL A 191 12.20 -0.09 15.24
CA VAL A 191 11.24 -1.20 15.25
C VAL A 191 10.18 -1.02 16.35
N ALA A 192 10.56 -0.53 17.53
CA ALA A 192 9.62 -0.26 18.62
C ALA A 192 8.63 0.86 18.28
N GLU A 193 9.09 1.93 17.61
CA GLU A 193 8.22 3.03 17.17
C GLU A 193 7.30 2.59 16.03
N VAL A 194 7.81 1.81 15.06
CA VAL A 194 6.99 1.23 13.98
C VAL A 194 5.92 0.29 14.54
N GLN A 195 6.25 -0.54 15.54
CA GLN A 195 5.28 -1.41 16.20
C GLN A 195 4.18 -0.60 16.89
N LYS A 196 4.54 0.48 17.58
CA LYS A 196 3.58 1.38 18.23
C LYS A 196 2.65 2.07 17.22
N GLN A 197 3.18 2.49 16.07
CA GLN A 197 2.38 3.06 14.99
C GLN A 197 1.46 2.02 14.34
N LEU A 198 1.92 0.78 14.17
CA LEU A 198 1.12 -0.33 13.65
C LEU A 198 -0.04 -0.66 14.60
N ASP A 199 0.22 -0.71 15.90
CA ASP A 199 -0.81 -0.98 16.91
C ASP A 199 -1.84 0.14 16.96
N ALA A 200 -1.41 1.41 16.87
CA ALA A 200 -2.31 2.56 16.78
C ALA A 200 -3.18 2.53 15.51
N ALA A 201 -2.58 2.22 14.35
CA ALA A 201 -3.31 2.12 13.08
C ALA A 201 -4.30 0.94 13.08
N ASN A 202 -3.97 -0.18 13.72
CA ASN A 202 -4.89 -1.31 13.86
C ASN A 202 -6.12 -0.94 14.70
N VAL A 203 -5.95 -0.19 15.79
CA VAL A 203 -7.06 0.32 16.60
C VAL A 203 -7.96 1.24 15.77
N GLU A 204 -7.38 2.18 15.02
CA GLU A 204 -8.15 3.08 14.15
C GLU A 204 -8.91 2.33 13.05
N LEU A 205 -8.29 1.33 12.42
CA LEU A 205 -8.95 0.48 11.42
C LEU A 205 -10.09 -0.33 12.01
N THR A 206 -9.97 -0.82 13.26
CA THR A 206 -11.10 -1.51 13.91
C THR A 206 -12.26 -0.56 14.16
N ALA A 207 -12.00 0.66 14.64
CA ALA A 207 -13.03 1.68 14.85
C ALA A 207 -13.71 2.10 13.53
N LEU A 208 -12.94 2.33 12.47
CA LEU A 208 -13.48 2.65 11.14
C LEU A 208 -14.34 1.51 10.57
N ARG A 209 -13.93 0.25 10.77
CA ARG A 209 -14.73 -0.91 10.34
C ARG A 209 -16.07 -1.01 11.08
N GLU A 210 -16.11 -0.67 12.37
CA GLU A 210 -17.38 -0.64 13.11
C GLU A 210 -18.30 0.47 12.62
N ILE A 211 -17.76 1.66 12.33
CA ILE A 211 -18.52 2.77 11.74
C ILE A 211 -19.07 2.39 10.36
N VAL A 212 -18.27 1.75 9.51
CA VAL A 212 -18.72 1.29 8.18
C VAL A 212 -19.82 0.25 8.30
N LYS A 213 -19.68 -0.75 9.18
CA LYS A 213 -20.74 -1.73 9.43
C LYS A 213 -22.04 -1.09 9.94
N ALA A 214 -21.94 -0.10 10.83
CA ALA A 214 -23.11 0.62 11.33
C ALA A 214 -23.79 1.43 10.21
N ALA A 215 -23.02 2.11 9.37
CA ALA A 215 -23.54 2.88 8.23
C ALA A 215 -24.16 1.97 7.14
N GLU A 216 -23.59 0.80 6.89
CA GLU A 216 -24.16 -0.21 5.97
C GLU A 216 -25.48 -0.79 6.52
N ALA A 217 -25.57 -1.05 7.82
CA ALA A 217 -26.81 -1.48 8.47
C ALA A 217 -27.90 -0.40 8.41
N GLU A 218 -27.55 0.87 8.63
CA GLU A 218 -28.49 1.98 8.52
C GLU A 218 -28.98 2.17 7.07
N LYS A 219 -28.09 2.06 6.08
CA LYS A 219 -28.46 2.14 4.66
C LYS A 219 -29.36 0.99 4.23
N THR A 220 -29.06 -0.25 4.62
CA THR A 220 -29.91 -1.40 4.27
C THR A 220 -31.29 -1.30 4.93
N ALA A 221 -31.38 -0.80 6.17
CA ALA A 221 -32.65 -0.52 6.84
C ALA A 221 -33.46 0.61 6.16
N ALA A 222 -32.79 1.68 5.74
CA ALA A 222 -33.44 2.79 5.01
C ALA A 222 -33.96 2.34 3.64
N ILE A 223 -33.18 1.54 2.91
CA ILE A 223 -33.60 0.95 1.62
C ILE A 223 -34.78 0.00 1.82
N ALA A 224 -34.73 -0.87 2.84
CA ALA A 224 -35.84 -1.77 3.16
C ALA A 224 -37.14 -1.00 3.45
N LYS A 225 -37.07 0.09 4.22
CA LYS A 225 -38.22 0.95 4.52
C LYS A 225 -38.77 1.62 3.25
N ALA A 226 -37.89 2.21 2.43
CA ALA A 226 -38.29 2.85 1.17
C ALA A 226 -38.93 1.86 0.19
N ARG A 227 -38.40 0.64 0.08
CA ARG A 227 -38.96 -0.43 -0.74
C ARG A 227 -40.34 -0.89 -0.25
N LYS A 228 -40.57 -0.98 1.08
CA LYS A 228 -41.88 -1.28 1.65
C LYS A 228 -42.91 -0.19 1.37
N GLU A 229 -42.52 1.09 1.49
CA GLU A 229 -43.40 2.22 1.15
C GLU A 229 -43.80 2.20 -0.34
N GLN A 230 -42.84 1.92 -1.25
CA GLN A 230 -43.12 1.81 -2.68
C GLN A 230 -44.03 0.62 -3.05
N LEU A 231 -44.00 -0.48 -2.29
CA LEU A 231 -44.91 -1.62 -2.50
C LEU A 231 -46.31 -1.34 -1.94
N ALA A 232 -46.41 -0.63 -0.81
CA ALA A 232 -47.69 -0.26 -0.19
C ALA A 232 -48.52 0.71 -1.05
N GLU A 233 -47.89 1.51 -1.92
CA GLU A 233 -48.60 2.36 -2.89
C GLU A 233 -49.33 1.57 -3.97
N VAL A 234 -48.88 0.33 -4.24
CA VAL A 234 -49.27 -0.43 -5.43
C VAL A 234 -50.05 -1.70 -5.08
N LEU A 235 -49.84 -2.23 -3.88
CA LEU A 235 -50.44 -3.47 -3.40
C LEU A 235 -51.33 -3.22 -2.17
N PRO A 236 -52.40 -4.00 -1.97
CA PRO A 236 -53.17 -3.97 -0.73
C PRO A 236 -52.30 -4.39 0.47
N ALA A 237 -52.56 -3.80 1.63
CA ALA A 237 -51.75 -3.91 2.85
C ALA A 237 -51.40 -5.36 3.23
N ASP A 238 -52.33 -6.27 2.97
CA ASP A 238 -52.27 -7.69 3.31
C ASP A 238 -51.16 -8.45 2.53
N GLN A 239 -50.69 -7.91 1.40
CA GLN A 239 -49.74 -8.57 0.50
C GLN A 239 -48.35 -7.90 0.46
N VAL A 240 -48.20 -6.73 1.08
CA VAL A 240 -46.96 -5.93 1.04
C VAL A 240 -45.80 -6.68 1.70
N GLU A 241 -46.06 -7.37 2.81
CA GLU A 241 -45.00 -8.04 3.59
C GLU A 241 -44.46 -9.29 2.88
N ASP A 242 -45.33 -10.08 2.26
CA ASP A 242 -44.97 -11.30 1.55
C ASP A 242 -44.29 -11.01 0.22
N THR A 243 -44.76 -9.97 -0.49
CA THR A 243 -44.11 -9.51 -1.73
C THR A 243 -42.76 -8.87 -1.46
N PHE A 244 -42.61 -8.09 -0.37
CA PHE A 244 -41.31 -7.54 0.03
C PHE A 244 -40.28 -8.64 0.31
N LYS A 245 -40.65 -9.70 1.06
CA LYS A 245 -39.77 -10.85 1.32
C LYS A 245 -39.36 -11.57 0.03
N SER A 246 -40.27 -11.71 -0.93
CA SER A 246 -39.95 -12.34 -2.22
C SER A 246 -38.98 -11.51 -3.08
N LEU A 247 -38.95 -10.19 -2.87
CA LEU A 247 -38.14 -9.23 -3.64
C LEU A 247 -36.89 -8.76 -2.89
N GLU A 248 -36.63 -9.29 -1.70
CA GLU A 248 -35.50 -8.89 -0.84
C GLU A 248 -34.14 -9.12 -1.51
N VAL A 249 -34.04 -10.15 -2.34
CA VAL A 249 -32.80 -10.55 -3.04
C VAL A 249 -32.55 -9.74 -4.32
N LEU A 250 -33.53 -8.94 -4.79
CA LEU A 250 -33.36 -8.16 -6.03
C LEU A 250 -32.50 -6.91 -5.80
N ASP A 251 -31.68 -6.58 -6.81
CA ASP A 251 -31.00 -5.30 -6.90
C ASP A 251 -31.99 -4.14 -7.09
N ASP A 252 -31.54 -2.91 -6.79
CA ASP A 252 -32.40 -1.72 -6.80
C ASP A 252 -33.04 -1.44 -8.17
N GLN A 253 -32.35 -1.77 -9.27
CA GLN A 253 -32.84 -1.52 -10.62
C GLN A 253 -33.93 -2.54 -10.99
N ALA A 254 -33.70 -3.82 -10.70
CA ALA A 254 -34.68 -4.87 -10.91
C ALA A 254 -35.92 -4.66 -10.02
N PHE A 255 -35.73 -4.24 -8.76
CA PHE A 255 -36.82 -3.88 -7.86
C PHE A 255 -37.67 -2.74 -8.44
N ALA A 256 -37.04 -1.64 -8.86
CA ALA A 256 -37.75 -0.50 -9.46
C ALA A 256 -38.55 -0.89 -10.72
N GLN A 257 -38.01 -1.79 -11.56
CA GLN A 257 -38.72 -2.30 -12.72
C GLN A 257 -39.95 -3.13 -12.33
N THR A 258 -39.84 -4.02 -11.34
CA THR A 258 -40.99 -4.82 -10.86
C THR A 258 -42.09 -3.94 -10.28
N VAL A 259 -41.76 -2.97 -9.41
CA VAL A 259 -42.74 -2.01 -8.89
C VAL A 259 -43.33 -1.16 -10.02
N GLY A 260 -42.53 -0.79 -11.03
CA GLY A 260 -43.00 -0.10 -12.23
C GLY A 260 -44.04 -0.90 -13.01
N THR A 261 -43.81 -2.20 -13.23
CA THR A 261 -44.80 -3.08 -13.88
C THR A 261 -46.06 -3.24 -13.07
N LEU A 262 -45.96 -3.32 -11.73
CA LEU A 262 -47.11 -3.38 -10.83
C LEU A 262 -47.93 -2.08 -10.87
N ARG A 263 -47.29 -0.91 -10.97
CA ARG A 263 -48.00 0.37 -11.15
C ARG A 263 -48.76 0.42 -12.46
N ILE A 264 -48.16 -0.07 -13.55
CA ILE A 264 -48.84 -0.14 -14.86
C ILE A 264 -50.04 -1.08 -14.79
N LEU A 265 -49.91 -2.24 -14.15
CA LEU A 265 -51.01 -3.18 -13.93
C LEU A 265 -52.13 -2.58 -13.08
N LYS A 266 -51.80 -1.87 -12.01
CA LYS A 266 -52.78 -1.15 -11.18
C LYS A 266 -53.51 -0.08 -11.99
N ALA A 267 -52.79 0.75 -12.74
CA ALA A 267 -53.39 1.77 -13.60
C ALA A 267 -54.30 1.17 -14.69
N ALA A 268 -53.91 0.03 -15.28
CA ALA A 268 -54.72 -0.68 -16.26
C ALA A 268 -55.95 -1.35 -15.63
N ALA A 269 -55.87 -1.81 -14.38
CA ALA A 269 -57.01 -2.31 -13.62
C ALA A 269 -57.98 -1.19 -13.24
N ASP A 270 -57.46 -0.04 -12.79
CA ASP A 270 -58.24 1.15 -12.43
C ASP A 270 -58.90 1.81 -13.67
N GLN A 271 -58.31 1.65 -14.87
CA GLN A 271 -58.88 2.11 -16.14
C GLN A 271 -59.83 1.11 -16.82
N ASN A 272 -59.88 -0.14 -16.37
CA ASN A 272 -60.77 -1.15 -16.95
C ASN A 272 -62.18 -1.02 -16.37
N ASP A 273 -63.06 -0.38 -17.13
CA ASP A 273 -64.50 -0.20 -16.86
C ASP A 273 -65.30 -1.53 -16.75
N MET A 274 -64.65 -2.69 -16.93
CA MET A 274 -65.23 -4.02 -16.67
C MET A 274 -65.13 -4.48 -15.20
N LEU A 275 -64.27 -3.87 -14.37
CA LEU A 275 -64.15 -4.20 -12.95
C LEU A 275 -64.89 -3.23 -12.02
N VAL A 276 -65.36 -2.10 -12.55
CA VAL A 276 -66.44 -1.35 -11.92
C VAL A 276 -67.70 -2.16 -12.19
N GLU A 277 -68.24 -2.81 -11.16
CA GLU A 277 -69.59 -3.34 -11.29
C GLU A 277 -70.50 -2.17 -11.68
N LYS A 278 -70.87 -2.07 -12.96
CA LYS A 278 -72.23 -1.67 -13.32
C LYS A 278 -73.15 -2.79 -12.86
N GLY A 279 -73.20 -3.00 -11.54
CA GLY A 279 -74.39 -3.50 -10.93
C GLY A 279 -75.47 -2.51 -11.35
N VAL A 280 -76.43 -2.98 -12.14
CA VAL A 280 -77.75 -2.36 -12.10
C VAL A 280 -78.06 -2.30 -10.61
N SER A 281 -78.07 -1.09 -10.04
CA SER A 281 -78.60 -0.89 -8.72
C SER A 281 -80.01 -1.45 -8.79
N GLY A 282 -80.23 -2.59 -8.14
CA GLY A 282 -81.54 -3.16 -7.89
C GLY A 282 -82.30 -2.25 -6.94
N ALA A 283 -82.61 -1.05 -7.42
CA ALA A 283 -83.63 -0.13 -7.01
C ALA A 283 -84.04 0.47 -8.35
N GLY A 284 -85.12 -0.07 -8.92
CA GLY A 284 -85.67 0.48 -10.15
C GLY A 284 -85.86 1.97 -9.94
N GLU A 285 -85.17 2.78 -10.75
CA GLU A 285 -85.74 4.05 -11.13
C GLU A 285 -87.06 3.69 -11.81
N GLU A 286 -88.15 3.83 -11.06
CA GLU A 286 -89.47 3.95 -11.66
C GLU A 286 -89.38 5.15 -12.59
N ASP A 287 -89.25 4.85 -13.89
CA ASP A 287 -89.54 5.82 -14.92
C ASP A 287 -91.04 6.13 -14.78
N ASP A 288 -91.36 7.18 -14.00
CA ASP A 288 -92.70 7.67 -13.70
C ASP A 288 -93.55 7.89 -14.97
N SER A 289 -92.91 8.00 -16.14
CA SER A 289 -93.57 8.10 -17.44
C SER A 289 -94.25 6.79 -17.89
N VAL A 290 -93.69 5.63 -17.54
CA VAL A 290 -94.20 4.31 -17.94
C VAL A 290 -95.34 3.89 -17.01
N VAL A 291 -95.22 4.18 -15.71
CA VAL A 291 -96.26 3.90 -14.71
C VAL A 291 -97.50 4.77 -14.96
N ALA A 292 -97.33 6.04 -15.34
CA ALA A 292 -98.44 6.92 -15.71
C ALA A 292 -99.18 6.47 -16.98
N GLY A 293 -98.46 5.99 -18.00
CA GLY A 293 -99.04 5.47 -19.24
C GLY A 293 -99.89 4.22 -19.02
N VAL A 294 -99.39 3.27 -18.21
CA VAL A 294 -100.12 2.03 -17.89
C VAL A 294 -101.34 2.31 -16.99
N ALA A 295 -101.22 3.24 -16.05
CA ALA A 295 -102.35 3.68 -15.20
C ALA A 295 -103.46 4.37 -16.01
N ALA A 296 -103.11 5.18 -17.02
CA ALA A 296 -104.08 5.82 -17.91
C ALA A 296 -104.82 4.79 -18.78
N ILE A 297 -104.11 3.79 -19.30
CA ILE A 297 -104.70 2.70 -20.11
C ILE A 297 -105.65 1.84 -19.27
N LEU A 298 -105.30 1.54 -18.01
CA LEU A 298 -106.15 0.76 -17.12
C LEU A 298 -107.43 1.50 -16.69
N LYS A 299 -107.34 2.82 -16.41
CA LYS A 299 -108.54 3.64 -16.17
C LYS A 299 -109.44 3.73 -17.41
N ALA A 300 -108.87 3.86 -18.60
CA ALA A 300 -109.65 3.88 -19.85
C ALA A 300 -110.32 2.53 -20.13
N ARG A 301 -109.71 1.40 -19.74
CA ARG A 301 -110.22 0.05 -20.00
C ARG A 301 -111.22 -0.46 -18.96
N HIS A 302 -111.10 -0.03 -17.70
CA HIS A 302 -111.90 -0.56 -16.58
C HIS A 302 -112.71 0.50 -15.82
N GLY A 303 -112.60 1.78 -16.16
CA GLY A 303 -113.34 2.88 -15.52
C GLY A 303 -114.71 3.19 -16.13
N SER A 304 -115.21 2.37 -17.06
CA SER A 304 -116.56 2.54 -17.62
C SER A 304 -117.44 1.35 -17.29
N LYS A 305 -117.77 1.20 -16.00
CA LYS A 305 -119.00 0.60 -15.49
C LYS A 305 -119.31 1.18 -14.11
#